data_AF-A0A852AMB6-F1
#
_entry.id   AF-A0A852AMB6-F1
#
_cell.length_a   1.000
_cell.length_b   1.000
_cell.length_c   1.000
_cell.angle_alpha   90.00
_cell.angle_beta   90.00
_cell.angle_gamma   90.00
#
_symmetry.space_group_name_H-M   'P 1'
#
loop_
_entity.id
_entity.type
_entity.pdbx_description
1 polymer ?
#
loop_
_entity_poly.entity_id
_entity_poly.type
_entity_poly.pdbx_seq_one_letter_code
_entity_poly.pdbx_strand_id
1 'polypeptide(L)'
;STGTFVADHCSASHVKGKCDPCKEGKGFTAHANGLEGCLPCRECKEDQVTLRACTLTQDAECQCKQGYFCADEGCEICQRISQ
;
A
#
# COMPACT_ATOMS: atom_id res chain seq x y z
N SER A 1 -7.31 1.58 -13.56
CA SER A 1 -6.98 2.93 -13.03
C SER A 1 -6.16 2.78 -11.76
N THR A 2 -5.84 3.85 -11.04
CA THR A 2 -5.37 3.75 -9.64
C THR A 2 -6.52 3.28 -8.75
N GLY A 3 -6.19 2.71 -7.58
CA GLY A 3 -7.17 2.21 -6.61
C GLY A 3 -8.08 1.11 -7.12
N THR A 4 -7.68 0.42 -8.18
CA THR A 4 -8.43 -0.69 -8.78
C THR A 4 -7.50 -1.84 -9.14
N PHE A 5 -8.09 -3.02 -9.29
CA PHE A 5 -7.47 -4.23 -9.84
C PHE A 5 -8.38 -4.82 -10.94
N VAL A 6 -7.86 -5.72 -11.77
CA VAL A 6 -8.60 -6.42 -12.82
C VAL A 6 -9.48 -7.49 -12.18
N ALA A 7 -10.79 -7.31 -12.30
CA ALA A 7 -11.78 -8.29 -11.88
C ALA A 7 -12.11 -9.27 -13.01
N ASP A 8 -12.23 -8.75 -14.24
CA ASP A 8 -12.45 -9.55 -15.44
C ASP A 8 -11.53 -9.07 -16.56
N HIS A 9 -10.78 -9.99 -17.16
CA HIS A 9 -9.95 -9.69 -18.33
C HIS A 9 -10.81 -9.45 -19.57
N CYS A 10 -10.27 -8.70 -20.54
CA CYS A 10 -10.91 -8.61 -21.85
C CYS A 10 -10.91 -9.99 -22.54
N SER A 11 -12.06 -10.40 -23.06
CA SER A 11 -12.24 -11.72 -23.67
C SER A 11 -12.19 -11.70 -25.20
N ALA A 12 -12.40 -10.54 -25.82
CA ALA A 12 -12.34 -10.36 -27.27
C ALA A 12 -12.02 -8.91 -27.65
N SER A 13 -11.64 -8.69 -28.91
CA SER A 13 -11.44 -7.36 -29.48
C SER A 13 -12.66 -6.47 -29.23
N HIS A 14 -12.42 -5.22 -28.81
CA HIS A 14 -13.44 -4.22 -28.47
C HIS A 14 -14.33 -4.53 -27.25
N VAL A 15 -14.14 -5.67 -26.58
CA VAL A 15 -14.79 -5.96 -25.30
C VAL A 15 -13.95 -5.37 -24.16
N LYS A 16 -14.55 -4.48 -23.38
CA LYS A 16 -13.89 -3.92 -22.20
C LYS A 16 -13.86 -4.96 -21.09
N GLY A 17 -12.68 -5.17 -20.49
CA GLY A 17 -12.56 -5.86 -19.21
C GLY A 17 -13.17 -5.03 -18.07
N LYS A 18 -13.27 -5.65 -16.89
CA LYS A 18 -13.79 -5.04 -15.67
C LYS A 18 -12.67 -4.81 -14.67
N CYS A 19 -12.65 -3.61 -14.08
CA CYS A 19 -11.79 -3.32 -12.95
C CYS A 19 -12.67 -3.03 -11.73
N ASP A 20 -12.34 -3.66 -10.60
CA ASP A 20 -13.02 -3.42 -9.32
C ASP A 20 -12.13 -2.60 -8.38
N PRO A 21 -12.71 -1.81 -7.46
CA PRO A 21 -11.94 -1.01 -6.53
C PRO A 21 -11.20 -1.88 -5.52
N CYS A 22 -10.05 -1.38 -5.07
CA CYS A 22 -9.40 -1.93 -3.90
C CYS A 22 -10.28 -1.79 -2.65
N LYS A 23 -9.93 -2.51 -1.59
CA LYS A 23 -10.61 -2.41 -0.31
C LYS A 23 -9.89 -1.43 0.61
N GLU A 24 -10.61 -0.39 1.04
CA GLU A 24 -10.09 0.66 1.93
C GLU A 24 -9.40 0.06 3.16
N GLY A 25 -8.21 0.57 3.47
CA GLY A 25 -7.38 0.10 4.58
C GLY A 25 -6.83 -1.33 4.46
N LYS A 26 -7.09 -2.05 3.36
CA LYS A 26 -6.57 -3.42 3.14
C LYS A 26 -5.66 -3.52 1.93
N GLY A 27 -5.95 -2.80 0.87
CA GLY A 27 -5.04 -2.75 -0.27
C GLY A 27 -5.18 -1.50 -1.12
N PHE A 28 -4.15 -1.26 -1.92
CA PHE A 28 -4.03 -0.07 -2.74
C PHE A 28 -3.39 -0.39 -4.10
N THR A 29 -3.54 0.52 -5.05
CA THR A 29 -2.69 0.59 -6.25
C THR A 29 -2.40 2.05 -6.59
N ALA A 30 -1.12 2.43 -6.53
CA ALA A 30 -0.70 3.83 -6.70
C ALA A 30 -0.74 4.32 -8.15
N HIS A 31 -0.71 3.39 -9.10
CA HIS A 31 -0.67 3.68 -10.54
C HIS A 31 -1.69 2.84 -11.31
N ALA A 32 -1.98 3.27 -12.55
CA ALA A 32 -2.72 2.42 -13.48
C ALA A 32 -1.96 1.11 -13.68
N ASN A 33 -2.69 -0.01 -13.55
CA ASN A 33 -2.10 -1.34 -13.47
C ASN A 33 -3.03 -2.37 -14.12
N GLY A 34 -2.52 -3.60 -14.28
CA GLY A 34 -3.25 -4.78 -14.74
C GLY A 34 -3.16 -5.95 -13.75
N LEU A 35 -3.04 -5.66 -12.45
CA LEU A 35 -2.94 -6.69 -11.41
C LEU A 35 -4.30 -7.34 -11.19
N GLU A 36 -4.33 -8.63 -10.85
CA GLU A 36 -5.56 -9.36 -10.48
C GLU A 36 -5.97 -9.16 -9.01
N GLY A 37 -5.18 -8.38 -8.27
CA GLY A 37 -5.47 -7.99 -6.90
C GLY A 37 -4.70 -6.72 -6.53
N CYS A 38 -5.16 -6.03 -5.49
CA CYS A 38 -4.45 -4.86 -4.98
C CYS A 38 -3.25 -5.25 -4.13
N LEU A 39 -2.27 -4.35 -4.04
CA LEU A 39 -1.14 -4.52 -3.14
C LEU A 39 -1.66 -4.40 -1.70
N PRO A 40 -1.26 -5.30 -0.78
CA PRO A 40 -1.67 -5.18 0.61
C PRO A 40 -1.14 -3.87 1.20
N CYS A 41 -1.97 -3.21 2.00
CA CYS A 41 -1.51 -2.06 2.78
C CYS A 41 -0.44 -2.50 3.77
N ARG A 42 0.59 -1.67 3.94
CA ARG A 42 1.52 -1.79 5.04
C ARG A 42 0.81 -1.57 6.37
N GLU A 43 1.15 -2.38 7.35
CA GLU A 43 0.79 -2.17 8.75
C GLU A 43 1.99 -1.62 9.51
N CYS A 44 1.80 -0.52 10.25
CA CYS A 44 2.85 0.03 11.09
C CYS A 44 3.06 -0.85 12.33
N LYS A 45 4.32 -1.19 12.61
CA LYS A 45 4.70 -2.07 13.72
C LYS A 45 4.56 -1.38 15.08
N GLU A 46 4.70 -2.14 16.16
CA GLU A 46 4.58 -1.63 17.53
C GLU A 46 5.59 -0.52 17.85
N ASP A 47 6.77 -0.54 17.24
CA ASP A 47 7.82 0.48 17.38
C ASP A 47 7.65 1.67 16.43
N GLN A 48 6.52 1.73 15.70
CA GLN A 48 6.19 2.76 14.72
C GLN A 48 4.91 3.50 15.06
N VAL A 49 4.76 4.67 14.44
CA VAL A 49 3.51 5.46 14.39
C VAL A 49 3.06 5.58 12.94
N THR A 50 1.76 5.51 12.72
CA THR A 50 1.17 5.78 11.41
C THR A 50 1.13 7.29 11.17
N LEU A 51 1.88 7.76 10.18
CA LEU A 51 1.85 9.15 9.74
C LEU A 51 0.69 9.39 8.77
N ARG A 52 0.49 8.45 7.84
CA ARG A 52 -0.60 8.48 6.87
C ARG A 52 -1.23 7.09 6.78
N ALA A 53 -2.55 7.03 6.88
CA ALA A 53 -3.28 5.79 6.68
C ALA A 53 -3.24 5.35 5.21
N CYS A 54 -3.29 4.04 4.98
CA CYS A 54 -3.46 3.48 3.64
C CYS A 54 -4.81 3.90 3.05
N THR A 55 -4.81 4.25 1.78
CA THR A 55 -6.00 4.57 0.98
C THR A 55 -6.02 3.71 -0.27
N LEU A 56 -7.10 3.73 -1.06
CA LEU A 56 -7.14 2.97 -2.31
C LEU A 56 -5.94 3.26 -3.25
N THR A 57 -5.39 4.47 -3.21
CA THR A 57 -4.35 4.92 -4.16
C THR A 57 -2.97 5.10 -3.53
N GLN A 58 -2.81 4.92 -2.23
CA GLN A 58 -1.55 5.19 -1.53
C GLN A 58 -1.37 4.21 -0.38
N ASP A 59 -0.14 3.72 -0.20
CA ASP A 59 0.19 2.91 0.96
C ASP A 59 0.17 3.74 2.25
N ALA A 60 0.13 3.03 3.37
CA ALA A 60 0.38 3.63 4.68
C ALA A 60 1.83 4.10 4.79
N GLU A 61 2.02 5.23 5.48
CA GLU A 61 3.32 5.77 5.80
C GLU A 61 3.57 5.63 7.30
N CYS A 62 4.68 5.00 7.66
CA CYS A 62 5.05 4.71 9.04
C CYS A 62 6.38 5.39 9.40
N GLN A 63 6.48 5.84 10.65
CA GLN A 63 7.71 6.42 11.20
C GLN A 63 8.06 5.75 12.52
N CYS A 64 9.36 5.58 12.81
CA CYS A 64 9.79 5.10 14.12
C CYS A 64 9.32 6.03 15.25
N LYS A 65 8.91 5.42 16.37
CA LYS A 65 8.61 6.12 17.62
C LYS A 65 9.84 6.87 18.14
N GLN A 66 9.61 7.86 19.00
CA GLN A 66 10.69 8.55 19.71
C GLN A 66 11.57 7.56 20.46
N GLY A 67 12.89 7.74 20.39
CA GLY A 67 13.87 6.80 20.96
C GLY A 67 14.30 5.69 20.00
N TYR A 68 13.79 5.69 18.78
CA TYR A 68 14.20 4.80 17.70
C TYR A 68 14.59 5.60 16.45
N PHE A 69 15.44 5.02 15.62
CA PHE A 69 15.81 5.53 14.30
C PHE A 69 15.71 4.42 13.26
N CYS A 70 15.58 4.80 11.99
CA CYS A 70 15.70 3.87 10.87
C CYS A 70 16.68 4.44 9.86
N ALA A 71 17.56 3.58 9.32
CA ALA A 71 18.52 3.95 8.30
C ALA A 71 18.00 3.68 6.88
N ASP A 72 16.99 2.82 6.75
CA ASP A 72 16.46 2.38 5.46
C ASP A 72 15.35 3.31 4.95
N GLU A 73 15.29 3.50 3.63
CA GLU A 73 14.15 4.13 2.98
C GLU A 73 12.89 3.30 3.24
N GLY A 74 11.82 3.97 3.68
CA GLY A 74 10.59 3.30 4.12
C GLY A 74 10.63 2.83 5.58
N CYS A 75 11.76 2.87 6.28
CA CYS A 75 11.77 2.68 7.74
C CYS A 75 11.18 1.31 8.17
N GLU A 76 11.52 0.22 7.49
CA GLU A 76 10.94 -1.12 7.76
C GLU A 76 11.35 -1.69 9.12
N ILE A 77 12.52 -1.31 9.62
CA ILE A 77 13.07 -1.74 10.90
C ILE A 77 13.46 -0.50 11.72
N CYS A 78 12.96 -0.42 12.96
CA CYS A 78 13.31 0.64 13.90
C CYS A 78 14.37 0.15 14.89
N GLN A 79 15.54 0.77 14.85
CA GLN A 79 16.64 0.51 15.77
C GLN A 79 16.54 1.45 16.96
N ARG A 80 16.57 0.90 18.18
CA ARG A 80 16.56 1.73 19.38
C ARG A 80 17.84 2.56 19.42
N ILE A 81 17.69 3.86 19.66
CA ILE A 81 18.83 4.76 19.88
C ILE A 81 19.47 4.35 21.21
N SER A 82 20.72 3.92 21.17
CA SER A 82 21.53 3.72 22.38
C SER A 82 21.83 5.08 23.02
N GLN A 83 21.57 5.19 24.33
CA GLN A 83 22.05 6.31 25.15
C GLN A 83 23.52 6.12 25.48
#